data_AF-A0A960W6F3-F1
#
_entry.id   AF-A0A960W6F3-F1
#
_cell.length_a   1.000
_cell.length_b   1.000
_cell.length_c   1.000
_cell.angle_alpha   90.00
_cell.angle_beta   90.00
_cell.angle_gamma   90.00
#
_symmetry.space_group_name_H-M   'P 1'
#
loop_
_entity.id
_entity.type
_entity.pdbx_description
1 polymer ?
#
loop_
_entity_poly.entity_id
_entity_poly.type
_entity_poly.pdbx_seq_one_letter_code
_entity_poly.pdbx_strand_id
1 'polypeptide(L)'
;MAKRKGTETSSFGTVGRINHDSSKFYNSKLYSTLEMNGTLIEKEENTFPDNLLNQIILGNCENMKDIPNNSLHLMITSPPYNVSKDYDEDLSLNEYLNLLSNVFLETYRVNKVVETRNKLL
;
A
#
# COMPACT_ATOMS: atom_id res chain seq x y z
N MET A 1 22.45 -15.63 -14.07
CA MET A 1 21.70 -14.81 -15.05
C MET A 1 22.13 -13.35 -14.89
N ALA A 2 22.40 -12.63 -15.98
CA ALA A 2 22.77 -11.21 -15.89
C ALA A 2 21.57 -10.37 -15.41
N LYS A 3 21.79 -9.51 -14.42
CA LYS A 3 20.75 -8.61 -13.88
C LYS A 3 20.34 -7.62 -14.99
N ARG A 4 19.07 -7.64 -15.40
CA ARG A 4 18.54 -6.67 -16.37
C ARG A 4 18.67 -5.27 -15.77
N LYS A 5 19.23 -4.31 -16.51
CA LYS A 5 19.25 -2.89 -16.11
C LYS A 5 17.80 -2.40 -15.98
N GLY A 6 17.56 -1.58 -14.95
CA GLY A 6 16.30 -0.86 -14.80
C GLY A 6 16.07 0.13 -15.94
N THR A 7 14.83 0.55 -16.10
CA THR A 7 14.41 1.53 -17.11
C THR A 7 14.26 2.91 -16.47
N GLU A 8 14.27 3.98 -17.25
CA GLU A 8 14.01 5.35 -16.77
C GLU A 8 13.13 6.09 -17.78
N THR A 9 12.60 7.25 -17.39
CA THR A 9 11.70 8.04 -18.24
C THR A 9 12.44 8.53 -19.50
N SER A 10 12.03 8.06 -20.68
CA SER A 10 12.60 8.49 -21.96
C SER A 10 12.23 9.95 -22.27
N SER A 11 13.07 10.63 -23.06
CA SER A 11 12.77 11.97 -23.57
C SER A 11 11.64 11.98 -24.60
N PHE A 12 11.39 10.85 -25.27
CA PHE A 12 10.35 10.68 -26.27
C PHE A 12 9.90 9.21 -26.36
N GLY A 13 8.66 8.97 -26.79
CA GLY A 13 8.10 7.63 -26.97
C GLY A 13 7.91 6.84 -25.67
N THR A 14 7.79 5.52 -25.78
CA THR A 14 7.69 4.62 -24.62
C THR A 14 8.75 3.53 -24.71
N VAL A 15 9.45 3.31 -23.60
CA VAL A 15 10.37 2.18 -23.39
C VAL A 15 9.78 1.22 -22.36
N GLY A 16 10.44 0.09 -22.10
CA GLY A 16 10.02 -0.87 -21.08
C GLY A 16 9.86 -0.25 -19.68
N ARG A 17 9.14 -0.93 -18.79
CA ARG A 17 8.92 -0.55 -17.38
C ARG A 17 9.41 -1.65 -16.46
N ILE A 18 10.73 -1.78 -16.35
CA ILE A 18 11.37 -2.79 -15.50
C ILE A 18 12.21 -2.04 -14.48
N ASN A 19 11.94 -2.20 -13.19
CA ASN A 19 12.64 -1.50 -12.11
C ASN A 19 12.83 0.00 -12.46
N HIS A 20 11.71 0.68 -12.75
CA HIS A 20 11.71 1.97 -13.42
C HIS A 20 12.06 3.13 -12.47
N ASP A 21 13.08 3.90 -12.82
CA ASP A 21 13.44 5.13 -12.13
C ASP A 21 12.52 6.28 -12.60
N SER A 22 11.69 6.76 -11.68
CA SER A 22 10.74 7.86 -11.91
C SER A 22 11.19 9.19 -11.31
N SER A 23 12.42 9.29 -10.77
CA SER A 23 12.89 10.48 -10.05
C SER A 23 12.84 11.74 -10.91
N LYS A 24 13.13 11.64 -12.21
CA LYS A 24 13.00 12.76 -13.15
C LYS A 24 11.58 13.36 -13.19
N PHE A 25 10.54 12.52 -13.09
CA PHE A 25 9.15 12.95 -13.11
C PHE A 25 8.75 13.63 -11.79
N TYR A 26 9.05 12.98 -10.66
CA TYR A 26 8.74 13.52 -9.32
C TYR A 26 9.57 14.74 -8.94
N ASN A 27 10.76 14.92 -9.52
CA ASN A 27 11.59 16.12 -9.36
C ASN A 27 11.23 17.25 -10.33
N SER A 28 10.16 17.10 -11.13
CA SER A 28 9.72 18.15 -12.05
C SER A 28 9.02 19.31 -11.34
N LYS A 29 8.97 20.47 -12.00
CA LYS A 29 8.29 21.67 -11.48
C LYS A 29 6.82 21.43 -11.10
N LEU A 30 6.16 20.41 -11.67
CA LEU A 30 4.80 20.04 -11.31
C LEU A 30 4.66 19.72 -9.81
N TYR A 31 5.69 19.13 -9.22
CA TYR A 31 5.70 18.70 -7.82
C TYR A 31 6.42 19.69 -6.89
N SER A 32 7.04 20.76 -7.41
CA SER A 32 7.87 21.66 -6.60
C SER A 32 7.10 22.48 -5.56
N THR A 33 5.79 22.63 -5.73
CA THR A 33 4.91 23.37 -4.81
C THR A 33 4.10 22.47 -3.89
N LEU A 34 4.23 21.14 -4.04
CA LEU A 34 3.61 20.21 -3.12
C LEU A 34 4.48 20.16 -1.87
N GLU A 35 4.01 20.81 -0.81
CA GLU A 35 4.56 20.60 0.52
C GLU A 35 4.34 19.13 0.87
N MET A 36 5.41 18.33 0.89
CA MET A 36 5.36 16.99 1.45
C MET A 36 5.25 17.12 2.98
N ASN A 37 4.07 17.50 3.46
CA ASN A 37 3.72 17.59 4.88
C ASN A 37 3.47 16.21 5.52
N GLY A 38 3.80 15.13 4.79
CA GLY A 38 3.88 13.81 5.37
C GLY A 38 5.12 13.74 6.25
N THR A 39 4.93 13.68 7.56
CA THR A 39 5.98 13.23 8.47
C THR A 39 6.58 11.96 7.87
N LEU A 40 7.88 11.98 7.57
CA LEU A 40 8.64 10.75 7.32
C LEU A 40 8.64 10.01 8.66
N ILE A 41 7.58 9.23 8.90
CA ILE A 41 7.56 8.34 10.04
C ILE A 41 8.50 7.22 9.62
N GLU A 42 9.74 7.27 10.12
CA GLU A 42 10.62 6.11 10.15
C GLU A 42 9.90 5.03 10.97
N LYS A 43 9.04 4.29 10.30
CA LYS A 43 8.37 3.15 10.90
C LYS A 43 9.37 1.99 10.84
N GLU A 44 9.87 1.59 12.00
CA GLU A 44 10.69 0.38 12.10
C GLU A 44 9.92 -0.80 11.46
N GLU A 45 10.62 -1.50 10.57
CA GLU A 45 10.08 -2.65 9.87
C GLU A 45 10.04 -3.84 10.83
N ASN A 46 8.84 -4.34 11.12
CA ASN A 46 8.69 -5.52 11.96
C ASN A 46 8.75 -6.79 11.11
N THR A 47 9.34 -7.84 11.68
CA THR A 47 9.26 -9.17 11.10
C THR A 47 7.82 -9.69 11.21
N PHE A 48 7.37 -10.37 10.15
CA PHE A 48 6.08 -11.03 10.20
C PHE A 48 6.20 -12.34 11.02
N PRO A 49 5.24 -12.68 11.89
CA PRO A 49 5.34 -13.86 12.74
C PRO A 49 5.33 -15.17 11.94
N ASP A 50 6.32 -16.04 12.16
CA ASP A 50 6.47 -17.31 11.44
C ASP A 50 5.25 -18.23 11.60
N ASN A 51 4.60 -18.19 12.77
CA ASN A 51 3.41 -18.99 13.06
C ASN A 51 2.15 -18.56 12.29
N LEU A 52 2.17 -17.37 11.67
CA LEU A 52 1.07 -16.85 10.85
C LEU A 52 1.34 -17.01 9.35
N LEU A 53 2.56 -17.40 8.95
CA LEU A 53 2.90 -17.58 7.55
C LEU A 53 2.09 -18.71 6.93
N ASN A 54 1.54 -18.44 5.73
CA ASN A 54 0.73 -19.38 4.95
C ASN A 54 -0.49 -19.95 5.70
N GLN A 55 -1.03 -19.18 6.66
CA GLN A 55 -2.24 -19.54 7.39
C GLN A 55 -3.45 -18.73 6.93
N ILE A 56 -4.63 -19.34 7.06
CA ILE A 56 -5.91 -18.61 6.98
C ILE A 56 -6.27 -18.18 8.39
N ILE A 57 -6.33 -16.87 8.63
CA ILE A 57 -6.72 -16.31 9.92
C ILE A 57 -8.22 -16.00 9.85
N LEU A 58 -9.01 -16.69 10.67
CA LEU A 58 -10.43 -16.38 10.83
C LEU A 58 -10.59 -15.17 11.74
N GLY A 59 -11.08 -14.05 11.21
CA GLY A 59 -11.26 -12.82 11.97
C GLY A 59 -11.95 -11.71 11.16
N ASN A 60 -12.19 -10.57 11.80
CA ASN A 60 -12.71 -9.37 11.15
C ASN A 60 -11.55 -8.52 10.62
N CYS A 61 -11.56 -8.18 9.32
CA CYS A 61 -10.56 -7.32 8.69
C CYS A 61 -10.53 -5.87 9.20
N GLU A 62 -11.57 -5.40 9.88
CA GLU A 62 -11.58 -4.13 10.63
C GLU A 62 -10.72 -4.16 11.89
N ASN A 63 -10.25 -5.35 12.30
CA ASN A 63 -9.38 -5.54 13.46
C ASN A 63 -8.40 -6.68 13.23
N MET A 64 -7.22 -6.33 12.72
CA MET A 64 -6.11 -7.25 12.43
C MET A 64 -5.12 -7.33 13.61
N LYS A 65 -5.60 -7.35 14.86
CA LYS A 65 -4.76 -7.35 16.09
C LYS A 65 -3.67 -8.42 16.12
N ASP A 66 -3.90 -9.56 15.46
CA ASP A 66 -2.95 -10.68 15.43
C ASP A 66 -1.74 -10.38 14.52
N ILE A 67 -1.88 -9.38 13.63
CA ILE A 67 -0.84 -8.96 12.70
C ILE A 67 -0.11 -7.73 13.28
N PRO A 68 1.22 -7.79 13.48
CA PRO A 68 2.01 -6.67 13.97
C PRO A 68 2.00 -5.48 12.99
N ASN A 69 2.17 -4.27 13.53
CA ASN A 69 2.34 -3.06 12.74
C ASN A 69 3.51 -3.23 11.75
N ASN A 70 3.46 -2.63 10.56
CA ASN A 70 4.58 -2.58 9.60
C ASN A 70 5.24 -3.93 9.29
N SER A 71 4.47 -5.01 9.23
CA SER A 71 4.97 -6.37 9.03
C SER A 71 4.64 -6.95 7.65
N LEU A 72 3.66 -6.38 6.94
CA LEU A 72 3.25 -6.78 5.58
C LEU A 72 3.86 -5.87 4.50
N HIS A 73 4.14 -6.43 3.31
CA HIS A 73 4.67 -5.65 2.17
C HIS A 73 3.61 -5.27 1.14
N LEU A 74 2.53 -6.04 1.04
CA LEU A 74 1.47 -5.85 0.07
C LEU A 74 0.16 -6.37 0.65
N MET A 75 -0.91 -5.59 0.49
CA MET A 75 -2.26 -6.04 0.74
C MET A 75 -3.04 -6.07 -0.58
N ILE A 76 -3.76 -7.16 -0.80
CA ILE A 76 -4.72 -7.32 -1.89
C ILE A 76 -6.07 -7.51 -1.24
N THR A 77 -7.05 -6.71 -1.63
CA THR A 77 -8.40 -6.78 -1.08
C THR A 77 -9.45 -6.58 -2.16
N SER A 78 -10.56 -7.29 -2.01
CA SER A 78 -11.80 -7.14 -2.78
C SER A 78 -12.94 -7.07 -1.75
N PRO A 79 -13.09 -5.93 -1.05
CA PRO A 79 -14.11 -5.80 -0.02
C PRO A 79 -15.51 -6.00 -0.64
N PRO A 80 -16.52 -6.38 0.16
CA PRO A 80 -17.91 -6.41 -0.31
C PRO A 80 -18.27 -5.03 -0.87
N TYR A 81 -18.98 -5.00 -2.01
CA TYR A 81 -19.26 -3.73 -2.70
C TYR A 81 -20.61 -3.11 -2.32
N ASN A 82 -21.34 -3.75 -1.41
CA ASN A 82 -22.68 -3.34 -0.99
C ASN A 82 -23.61 -3.12 -2.19
N VAL A 83 -23.62 -4.08 -3.14
CA VAL A 83 -24.37 -4.01 -4.40
C VAL A 83 -25.58 -4.96 -4.40
N SER A 84 -26.13 -5.20 -3.19
CA SER A 84 -27.32 -6.01 -2.94
C SER A 84 -27.22 -7.44 -3.46
N LYS A 85 -26.04 -8.05 -3.34
CA LYS A 85 -25.89 -9.50 -3.56
C LYS A 85 -26.33 -10.27 -2.33
N ASP A 86 -26.70 -11.53 -2.51
CA ASP A 86 -27.19 -12.40 -1.42
C ASP A 86 -26.17 -12.61 -0.28
N TYR A 87 -24.90 -12.28 -0.52
CA TYR A 87 -23.81 -12.34 0.46
C TYR A 87 -23.37 -10.96 0.98
N ASP A 88 -23.93 -9.87 0.45
CA ASP A 88 -23.68 -8.53 0.97
C ASP A 88 -24.62 -8.29 2.16
N GLU A 89 -24.12 -7.63 3.20
CA GLU A 89 -24.99 -7.04 4.20
C GLU A 89 -25.68 -5.80 3.63
N ASP A 90 -26.92 -5.52 4.05
CA ASP A 90 -27.67 -4.33 3.64
C ASP A 90 -27.24 -3.11 4.46
N LEU A 91 -26.07 -2.56 4.13
CA LEU A 91 -25.45 -1.45 4.85
C LEU A 91 -25.94 -0.11 4.31
N SER A 92 -26.21 0.85 5.20
CA SER A 92 -26.31 2.25 4.80
C SER A 92 -24.97 2.78 4.27
N LEU A 93 -25.00 3.88 3.52
CA LEU A 93 -23.78 4.50 3.00
C LEU A 93 -22.76 4.81 4.11
N ASN A 94 -23.21 5.30 5.26
CA ASN A 94 -22.32 5.60 6.39
C ASN A 94 -21.70 4.35 6.99
N GLU A 95 -22.48 3.26 7.15
CA GLU A 95 -21.96 1.98 7.64
C GLU A 95 -20.93 1.40 6.68
N TYR A 96 -21.20 1.43 5.37
CA TYR A 96 -20.26 0.98 4.36
C TYR A 96 -18.96 1.79 4.34
N LEU A 97 -19.05 3.13 4.39
CA LEU A 97 -17.86 3.98 4.45
C LEU A 97 -17.06 3.79 5.74
N ASN A 98 -17.74 3.55 6.87
CA ASN A 98 -17.09 3.25 8.15
C ASN A 98 -16.33 1.91 8.08
N LEU A 99 -16.97 0.86 7.53
CA LEU A 99 -16.33 -0.42 7.28
C LEU A 99 -15.05 -0.25 6.45
N LEU A 100 -15.14 0.43 5.30
CA LEU A 100 -13.98 0.68 4.45
C LEU A 100 -12.89 1.48 5.18
N SER A 101 -13.27 2.54 5.90
CA SER A 101 -12.36 3.38 6.68
C SER A 101 -11.60 2.55 7.72
N ASN A 102 -12.29 1.71 8.49
CA ASN A 102 -11.70 0.85 9.50
C ASN A 102 -10.70 -0.14 8.88
N VAL A 103 -11.10 -0.80 7.79
CA VAL A 103 -10.23 -1.73 7.05
C VAL A 103 -8.99 -1.02 6.51
N PHE A 104 -9.13 0.18 5.95
CA PHE A 104 -8.01 0.95 5.42
C PHE A 104 -7.05 1.42 6.51
N LEU A 105 -7.55 1.79 7.69
CA LEU A 105 -6.72 2.14 8.85
C LEU A 105 -5.91 0.93 9.32
N GLU A 106 -6.53 -0.24 9.45
CA GLU A 106 -5.81 -1.47 9.82
C GLU A 106 -4.82 -1.88 8.75
N THR A 107 -5.21 -1.82 7.48
CA THR A 107 -4.34 -2.05 6.32
C THR A 107 -3.10 -1.15 6.36
N TYR A 108 -3.28 0.14 6.65
CA TYR A 108 -2.19 1.10 6.79
C TYR A 108 -1.31 0.82 8.02
N ARG A 109 -1.90 0.36 9.13
CA ARG A 109 -1.17 -0.01 10.35
C ARG A 109 -0.24 -1.20 10.11
N VAL A 110 -0.72 -2.24 9.44
CA VAL A 110 0.03 -3.50 9.23
C VAL A 110 0.98 -3.45 8.04
N ASN A 111 0.68 -2.64 7.01
CA ASN A 111 1.57 -2.50 5.87
C ASN A 111 2.80 -1.68 6.24
N LYS A 112 3.93 -2.14 5.72
CA LYS A 112 5.17 -1.38 5.68
C LYS A 112 4.89 -0.11 4.91
N VAL A 113 5.13 1.01 5.57
CA VAL A 113 5.29 2.27 4.85
C VAL A 113 6.60 2.10 4.10
N VAL A 114 6.49 1.77 2.82
CA VAL A 114 7.63 1.86 1.93
C VAL A 114 7.99 3.33 1.94
N GLU A 115 9.15 3.67 2.49
CA GLU A 115 9.84 4.90 2.16
C GLU A 115 9.81 4.95 0.63
N THR A 116 8.94 5.77 0.03
CA THR A 116 9.16 6.22 -1.34
C THR A 116 10.53 6.82 -1.27
N ARG A 117 11.53 6.06 -1.72
CA ARG A 117 12.92 6.43 -1.62
C ARG A 117 13.08 7.76 -2.33
N ASN A 118 12.99 8.83 -1.54
CA ASN A 118 13.73 10.06 -1.75
C ASN A 118 15.19 9.85 -1.35
N LYS A 119 15.67 8.59 -1.23
CA LYS A 119 17.07 8.25 -1.42
C LYS A 119 17.43 8.32 -2.90
N LEU A 120 17.54 9.54 -3.39
CA LEU A 120 18.63 9.95 -4.27
C LEU A 120 19.21 11.24 -3.68
N LEU A 121 20.19 11.03 -2.79
CA LEU A 121 21.24 11.96 -2.31
C LEU A 121 20.80 13.20 -1.53
#